data_AF-A0A0F2NJ57-F1
#
_entry.id   AF-A0A0F2NJ57-F1
#
_cell.length_a   1.000
_cell.length_b   1.000
_cell.length_c   1.000
_cell.angle_alpha   90.00
_cell.angle_beta   90.00
_cell.angle_gamma   90.00
#
_symmetry.space_group_name_H-M   'P 1'
#
loop_
_entity.id
_entity.type
_entity.pdbx_description
1 polymer ?
#
loop_
_entity_poly.entity_id
_entity_poly.type
_entity_poly.pdbx_seq_one_letter_code
_entity_poly.pdbx_strand_id
1 'polypeptide(L)' 'MSDIKVEKPIDSGNYIEEKVTMDNTPDLNDKTGEVFLSHMEDAIKQCRKLVGEGFRLVDFWSDPDQGIQFILKKKK' A
#
# COMPACT_ATOMS: atom_id res chain seq x y z
N MET A 1 -15.13 4.60 3.90
CA MET A 1 -14.58 4.68 2.54
C MET A 1 -13.13 4.31 2.68
N SER A 2 -12.67 3.25 2.01
CA SER A 2 -11.34 2.69 2.24
C SER A 2 -10.27 3.67 1.75
N ASP A 3 -9.49 4.26 2.66
CA ASP A 3 -8.42 5.22 2.36
C ASP A 3 -7.13 4.53 1.88
N ILE A 4 -7.28 3.60 0.92
CA ILE A 4 -6.15 3.00 0.22
C ILE A 4 -5.85 3.87 -1.00
N LYS A 5 -4.76 4.63 -0.92
CA LYS A 5 -4.27 5.46 -2.00
C LYS A 5 -3.16 4.72 -2.73
N VAL A 6 -3.47 4.25 -3.94
CA VAL A 6 -2.44 3.85 -4.89
C VAL A 6 -1.94 5.11 -5.57
N GLU A 7 -0.71 5.52 -5.25
CA GLU A 7 -0.09 6.67 -5.89
C GLU A 7 0.28 6.31 -7.33
N LYS A 8 0.26 7.31 -8.21
CA LYS A 8 0.57 7.11 -9.63
C LYS A 8 2.00 6.60 -9.79
N PRO A 9 2.25 5.69 -10.75
CA PRO A 9 3.58 5.19 -11.05
C PRO A 9 4.55 6.33 -11.33
N ILE A 10 5.64 6.38 -10.57
CA ILE A 10 6.77 7.28 -10.80
C ILE A 10 7.75 6.54 -11.71
N ASP A 11 7.97 7.09 -12.90
CA ASP A 11 8.98 6.59 -13.81
C ASP A 11 10.36 7.10 -13.38
N SER A 12 11.15 6.22 -12.76
CA SER A 12 12.53 6.49 -12.33
C SER A 12 13.53 5.85 -13.30
N GLY A 13 13.41 6.17 -14.60
CA GLY A 13 14.38 5.84 -15.64
C GLY A 13 14.44 4.34 -15.95
N ASN A 14 15.16 3.58 -15.11
CA ASN A 14 15.36 2.13 -15.20
C ASN A 14 14.23 1.31 -14.56
N TYR A 15 13.37 1.95 -13.75
CA TYR A 15 12.31 1.28 -13.00
C TYR A 15 11.03 2.10 -13.00
N ILE A 16 9.90 1.40 -13.02
CA ILE A 16 8.58 1.94 -12.71
C ILE A 16 8.36 1.68 -11.22
N GLU A 17 8.18 2.75 -10.44
CA GLU A 17 7.90 2.67 -9.00
C GLU A 17 6.41 2.95 -8.76
N GLU A 18 5.71 2.02 -8.12
CA GLU A 18 4.34 2.21 -7.65
C GLU A 18 4.29 2.13 -6.12
N LYS A 19 3.50 3.02 -5.53
CA LYS A 19 3.33 3.08 -4.08
C LYS A 19 1.88 2.80 -3.73
N VAL A 20 1.69 1.85 -2.82
CA VAL A 20 0.38 1.56 -2.22
C VAL A 20 0.44 2.09 -0.79
N THR A 21 -0.32 3.13 -0.51
CA THR A 21 -0.42 3.72 0.82
C THR A 21 -1.79 3.38 1.42
N MET A 22 -1.80 2.94 2.66
CA MET A 22 -2.99 2.65 3.45
C MET A 22 -2.98 3.55 4.67
N ASP A 23 -4.06 4.31 4.87
CA ASP A 23 -4.25 5.02 6.14
C ASP A 23 -4.44 4.01 7.29
N ASN A 24 -3.65 4.17 8.36
CA ASN A 24 -3.73 3.36 9.58
C ASN A 24 -4.28 4.16 10.77
N THR A 25 -4.78 5.37 10.55
CA THR A 25 -5.34 6.21 11.61
C THR A 25 -6.44 5.42 12.31
N PRO A 26 -6.31 5.15 13.63
CA PRO A 26 -7.29 4.34 14.34
C PRO A 26 -8.66 5.02 14.29
N ASP A 27 -9.66 4.34 13.74
CA ASP A 27 -11.03 4.77 13.93
C ASP A 27 -11.41 4.51 15.39
N LEU A 28 -11.54 5.59 16.17
CA LEU A 28 -11.90 5.50 17.59
C LEU A 28 -13.28 4.88 17.83
N ASN A 29 -14.10 4.72 16.79
CA ASN A 29 -15.36 3.98 16.85
C ASN A 29 -15.20 2.48 16.58
N ASP A 30 -14.09 2.05 15.98
CA ASP A 30 -13.75 0.64 15.82
C ASP A 30 -13.06 0.13 17.10
N LYS A 31 -13.79 -0.68 17.88
CA LYS A 31 -13.30 -1.26 19.14
C LYS A 31 -12.61 -2.61 18.95
N THR A 32 -12.69 -3.20 17.76
CA THR A 32 -12.19 -4.55 17.48
C THR A 32 -10.97 -4.53 16.56
N GLY A 33 -10.77 -3.45 15.80
CA GLY A 33 -9.70 -3.33 14.82
C GLY A 33 -9.98 -4.10 13.52
N GLU A 34 -11.22 -4.59 13.34
CA GLU A 34 -11.62 -5.31 12.12
C GLU A 34 -11.56 -4.40 10.88
N VAL A 35 -11.81 -3.10 11.03
CA VAL A 35 -11.73 -2.15 9.92
C VAL A 35 -10.28 -2.01 9.45
N PHE A 36 -9.34 -1.92 10.39
CA PHE A 36 -7.91 -1.88 10.07
C PHE A 36 -7.47 -3.18 9.36
N LEU A 37 -7.86 -4.34 9.86
CA LEU A 37 -7.52 -5.63 9.25
C LEU A 37 -8.11 -5.75 7.83
N SER A 38 -9.35 -5.33 7.63
CA SER A 38 -9.97 -5.29 6.30
C SER A 38 -9.22 -4.37 5.34
N HIS A 39 -8.79 -3.19 5.79
CA HIS A 39 -8.00 -2.27 4.97
C HIS A 39 -6.62 -2.85 4.62
N MET A 40 -5.98 -3.54 5.57
CA MET A 40 -4.71 -4.19 5.34
C MET A 40 -4.84 -5.33 4.31
N GLU A 41 -5.90 -6.13 4.38
CA GLU A 41 -6.17 -7.15 3.36
C GLU A 41 -6.32 -6.56 1.96
N ASP A 42 -7.04 -5.44 1.83
CA ASP A 42 -7.24 -4.78 0.55
C ASP A 42 -5.93 -4.16 0.01
N ALA A 43 -5.09 -3.58 0.88
CA ALA A 43 -3.77 -3.08 0.50
C ALA A 43 -2.86 -4.22 0.01
N ILE A 44 -2.90 -5.37 0.69
CA ILE A 44 -2.17 -6.58 0.28
C ILE A 44 -2.70 -7.12 -1.05
N LYS A 45 -4.02 -7.10 -1.30
CA LYS A 45 -4.58 -7.51 -2.59
C LYS A 45 -4.05 -6.65 -3.74
N GLN A 46 -3.94 -5.33 -3.54
CA GLN A 46 -3.35 -4.43 -4.54
C GLN A 46 -1.86 -4.74 -4.78
N CYS A 47 -1.09 -4.92 -3.70
CA CYS A 47 0.31 -5.31 -3.82
C CYS A 47 0.48 -6.63 -4.58
N ARG A 48 -0.36 -7.64 -4.29
CA ARG A 48 -0.35 -8.93 -4.99
C ARG A 48 -0.69 -8.79 -6.47
N LYS A 49 -1.62 -7.92 -6.82
CA LYS A 49 -1.94 -7.62 -8.23
C LYS A 49 -0.73 -7.06 -8.97
N LEU A 50 -0.06 -6.06 -8.38
CA LEU A 50 1.16 -5.47 -8.94
C LEU A 50 2.29 -6.51 -9.05
N VAL A 51 2.44 -7.39 -8.06
CA VAL A 51 3.40 -8.50 -8.15
C VAL A 51 3.08 -9.43 -9.32
N GLY A 52 1.81 -9.73 -9.56
CA GLY A 52 1.36 -10.48 -10.75
C GLY A 52 1.66 -9.79 -12.07
N GLU A 53 1.70 -8.46 -12.09
CA GLU A 53 2.07 -7.63 -13.26
C GLU A 53 3.60 -7.51 -13.45
N GLY A 54 4.39 -8.15 -12.60
CA GLY A 54 5.85 -8.20 -12.67
C GLY A 54 6.57 -7.12 -11.85
N PHE A 55 5.85 -6.43 -10.96
CA PHE A 55 6.50 -5.60 -9.93
C PHE A 55 7.08 -6.47 -8.82
N ARG A 56 8.11 -5.96 -8.15
CA ARG A 56 8.68 -6.56 -6.95
C ARG A 56 8.50 -5.59 -5.79
N LEU A 57 7.94 -6.09 -4.68
CA LEU A 57 7.95 -5.34 -3.43
C LEU A 57 9.41 -5.18 -2.98
N VAL A 58 9.87 -3.93 -2.91
CA VAL A 58 11.26 -3.60 -2.58
C VAL A 58 11.41 -3.02 -1.18
N ASP A 59 10.34 -2.40 -0.66
CA ASP A 59 10.36 -1.75 0.64
C ASP A 59 8.95 -1.62 1.20
N PHE A 60 8.85 -1.55 2.53
CA PHE A 60 7.62 -1.20 3.23
C PHE A 60 7.96 -0.51 4.55
N TRP A 61 7.15 0.48 4.92
CA TRP A 61 7.27 1.14 6.22
C TRP A 61 5.89 1.48 6.76
N SER A 62 5.82 1.59 8.09
CA SER A 62 4.61 1.96 8.82
C SER A 62 4.91 3.13 9.73
N ASP A 63 4.06 4.14 9.67
CA ASP A 63 4.11 5.32 10.53
C ASP A 63 2.74 5.47 11.20
N PRO A 64 2.68 5.63 12.54
CA PRO A 64 1.41 5.76 13.26
C PRO A 64 0.57 6.98 12.86
N ASP A 65 1.19 8.02 12.30
CA ASP A 65 0.57 9.28 11.91
C ASP A 65 0.33 9.36 10.39
N GLN A 66 1.01 8.55 9.57
CA GLN A 66 0.93 8.62 8.10
C GLN A 66 0.39 7.37 7.40
N GLY A 67 0.24 6.25 8.11
CA GLY A 67 -0.21 5.00 7.50
C GLY A 67 0.87 3.97 7.25
N ILE A 68 0.52 2.97 6.47
CA ILE A 68 1.43 1.94 5.96
C ILE A 68 1.66 2.20 4.48
N GLN A 69 2.92 2.25 4.07
CA GLN A 69 3.30 2.40 2.67
C GLN A 69 4.08 1.19 2.19
N PHE A 70 3.68 0.69 1.03
CA PHE A 70 4.37 -0.36 0.28
C PHE A 70 4.97 0.24 -0.98
N ILE A 71 6.25 -0.02 -1.23
CA ILE A 71 6.97 0.45 -2.42
C ILE A 71 7.26 -0.75 -3.31
N LEU A 72 6.72 -0.72 -4.52
CA LEU A 72 6.89 -1.75 -5.53
C LEU A 72 7.65 -1.19 -6.72
N LYS A 73 8.64 -1.93 -7.21
CA LYS A 73 9.44 -1.56 -8.38
C LYS A 73 9.35 -2.64 -9.45
N LYS A 74 9.11 -2.23 -10.69
CA LYS A 74 9.22 -3.07 -11.88
C LYS A 74 10.35 -2.53 -12.75
N LYS A 75 11.26 -3.42 -13.17
CA LYS A 75 12.27 -3.04 -14.16
C LYS A 75 11.58 -2.87 -15.52
N LYS A 76 11.92 -1.81 -16.24
CA LYS A 76 11.46 -1.65 -17.63
C LYS A 76 11.98 -2.76 -18.53
#